data_AF-A0A7V9FP80-F1
#
_entry.id   AF-A0A7V9FP80-F1
#
_cell.length_a   1.000
_cell.length_b   1.000
_cell.length_c   1.000
_cell.angle_alpha   90.00
_cell.angle_beta   90.00
_cell.angle_gamma   90.00
#
_symmetry.space_group_name_H-M   'P 1'
#
loop_
_entity.id
_entity.type
_entity.pdbx_description
1 polymer ?
#
loop_
_entity_poly.entity_id
_entity_poly.type
_entity_poly.pdbx_seq_one_letter_code
_entity_poly.pdbx_strand_id
1 'polypeptide(L)'
;MAVHEVRASGLEYLAFATELLQRARLADAEAGVWEAADLQWWWRTPRRSDAIDHLFWIDDDGPVAGVVLTDWGRAWGCDPIVVRGVSTIPLPTVWARAVEAIDALELEAVEVLVRDEDVELLGLLAGAGFVAGEERSGITWMDAEDRPDVAPLPEGFVLV
;
A
#
# COMPACT_ATOMS: atom_id res chain seq x y z
N MET A 1 -22.24 9.30 -1.99
CA MET A 1 -22.36 8.00 -2.68
C MET A 1 -22.37 6.91 -1.63
N ALA A 2 -22.99 5.77 -1.91
CA ALA A 2 -22.89 4.63 -1.00
C ALA A 2 -21.49 4.02 -1.14
N VAL A 3 -20.89 3.62 -0.02
CA VAL A 3 -19.60 2.91 0.00
C VAL A 3 -19.85 1.54 0.57
N HIS A 4 -19.32 0.51 -0.09
CA HIS A 4 -19.52 -0.89 0.28
C HIS A 4 -18.19 -1.54 0.65
N GLU A 5 -18.15 -2.22 1.80
CA GLU A 5 -17.03 -3.09 2.16
C GLU A 5 -17.11 -4.39 1.35
N VAL A 6 -16.02 -4.76 0.68
CA VAL A 6 -15.87 -5.99 -0.10
C VAL A 6 -14.59 -6.72 0.29
N ARG A 7 -14.54 -8.00 -0.07
CA ARG A 7 -13.37 -8.86 0.09
C ARG A 7 -12.92 -9.36 -1.28
N ALA A 8 -11.61 -9.37 -1.51
CA ALA A 8 -11.03 -9.84 -2.75
C ALA A 8 -9.73 -10.61 -2.49
N SER A 9 -9.46 -11.62 -3.31
CA SER A 9 -8.23 -12.41 -3.29
C SER A 9 -7.72 -12.65 -4.71
N GLY A 10 -6.52 -13.20 -4.86
CA GLY A 10 -5.97 -13.50 -6.18
C GLY A 10 -5.91 -12.27 -7.11
N LEU A 11 -6.32 -12.48 -8.36
CA LEU A 11 -6.31 -11.41 -9.38
C LEU A 11 -7.32 -10.29 -9.10
N GLU A 12 -8.41 -10.57 -8.39
CA GLU A 12 -9.40 -9.55 -8.04
C GLU A 12 -8.81 -8.57 -7.01
N TYR A 13 -8.11 -9.09 -6.00
CA TYR A 13 -7.33 -8.26 -5.07
C TYR A 13 -6.32 -7.38 -5.82
N LEU A 14 -5.55 -7.97 -6.75
CA LEU A 14 -4.54 -7.22 -7.50
C LEU A 14 -5.18 -6.09 -8.33
N ALA A 15 -6.36 -6.33 -8.91
CA ALA A 15 -7.11 -5.32 -9.64
C ALA A 15 -7.56 -4.17 -8.73
N PHE A 16 -8.17 -4.47 -7.58
CA PHE A 16 -8.60 -3.44 -6.62
C PHE A 16 -7.44 -2.67 -6.01
N ALA A 17 -6.35 -3.34 -5.64
CA ALA A 17 -5.16 -2.67 -5.12
C ALA A 17 -4.52 -1.75 -6.18
N THR A 18 -4.48 -2.20 -7.44
CA THR A 18 -4.01 -1.38 -8.58
C THR A 18 -4.84 -0.10 -8.72
N GLU A 19 -6.17 -0.24 -8.78
CA GLU A 19 -7.08 0.89 -8.97
C GLU A 19 -7.05 1.85 -7.77
N LEU A 20 -6.98 1.31 -6.55
CA LEU A 20 -6.89 2.09 -5.31
C LEU A 20 -5.62 2.95 -5.29
N LEU A 21 -4.47 2.36 -5.59
CA LEU A 21 -3.19 3.07 -5.60
C LEU A 21 -3.12 4.10 -6.72
N GLN A 22 -3.65 3.80 -7.91
CA GLN A 22 -3.76 4.77 -8.99
C GLN A 22 -4.66 5.95 -8.60
N ARG A 23 -5.80 5.68 -7.96
CA ARG A 23 -6.73 6.71 -7.51
C ARG A 23 -6.12 7.57 -6.40
N ALA A 24 -5.37 6.97 -5.48
CA ALA A 24 -4.59 7.70 -4.46
C ALA A 24 -3.58 8.66 -5.11
N ARG A 25 -2.81 8.19 -6.10
CA ARG A 25 -1.81 9.01 -6.79
C ARG A 25 -2.43 10.12 -7.64
N LEU A 26 -3.60 9.90 -8.23
CA LEU A 26 -4.33 10.92 -8.97
C LEU A 26 -4.90 12.01 -8.04
N ALA A 27 -5.27 11.66 -6.81
CA ALA A 27 -5.75 12.61 -5.81
C ALA A 27 -4.61 13.43 -5.19
N ASP A 28 -3.45 12.80 -4.99
CA ASP A 28 -2.26 13.41 -4.41
C ASP A 28 -1.00 12.77 -5.01
N ALA A 29 -0.28 13.55 -5.81
CA ALA A 29 0.90 13.10 -6.54
C ALA A 29 2.02 12.59 -5.63
N GLU A 30 2.01 12.94 -4.33
CA GLU A 30 2.97 12.51 -3.34
C GLU A 30 2.38 11.52 -2.32
N ALA A 31 1.13 11.09 -2.44
CA ALA A 31 0.52 10.18 -1.47
C ALA A 31 1.06 8.75 -1.52
N GLY A 32 0.88 7.99 -0.44
CA GLY A 32 1.14 6.56 -0.38
C GLY A 32 2.61 6.17 -0.24
N VAL A 33 2.85 4.97 0.31
CA VAL A 33 4.19 4.36 0.36
C VAL A 33 4.48 3.53 -0.89
N TRP A 34 3.44 2.99 -1.51
CA TRP A 34 3.54 2.08 -2.64
C TRP A 34 2.88 2.64 -3.88
N GLU A 35 3.39 2.25 -5.05
CA GLU A 35 2.75 2.45 -6.33
C GLU A 35 2.03 1.19 -6.78
N ALA A 36 1.03 1.35 -7.65
CA ALA A 36 0.36 0.21 -8.27
C ALA A 36 1.35 -0.73 -8.99
N ALA A 37 2.41 -0.17 -9.58
CA ALA A 37 3.47 -0.92 -10.24
C ALA A 37 4.26 -1.82 -9.27
N ASP A 38 4.43 -1.41 -8.01
CA ASP A 38 5.16 -2.20 -7.00
C ASP A 38 4.42 -3.52 -6.73
N LEU A 39 3.13 -3.43 -6.42
CA LEU A 39 2.29 -4.62 -6.17
C LEU A 39 2.22 -5.53 -7.40
N GLN A 40 2.06 -4.96 -8.60
CA GLN A 40 2.03 -5.72 -9.85
C GLN A 40 3.35 -6.44 -10.12
N TRP A 41 4.48 -5.77 -9.88
CA TRP A 41 5.80 -6.39 -10.01
C TRP A 41 5.99 -7.50 -8.98
N TRP A 42 5.58 -7.30 -7.73
CA TRP A 42 5.72 -8.31 -6.69
C TRP A 42 4.85 -9.54 -6.95
N TRP A 43 3.65 -9.37 -7.50
CA TRP A 43 2.71 -10.46 -7.83
C TRP A 43 3.31 -11.56 -8.73
N ARG A 44 4.41 -11.29 -9.43
CA ARG A 44 5.13 -12.32 -10.21
C ARG A 44 5.67 -13.48 -9.37
N THR A 45 5.79 -13.31 -8.05
CA THR A 45 6.23 -14.34 -7.11
C THR A 45 5.04 -14.74 -6.22
N PRO A 46 4.60 -16.01 -6.24
CA PRO A 46 3.49 -16.45 -5.39
C PRO A 46 3.77 -16.26 -3.89
N ARG A 47 2.78 -15.81 -3.14
CA ARG A 47 2.84 -15.60 -1.68
C ARG A 47 1.58 -16.12 -1.00
N ARG A 48 1.66 -16.36 0.32
CA ARG A 48 0.48 -16.76 1.12
C ARG A 48 -0.60 -15.69 1.11
N SER A 49 -0.20 -14.41 1.06
CA SER A 49 -1.10 -13.27 0.93
C SER A 49 -1.99 -13.31 -0.32
N ASP A 50 -1.60 -14.03 -1.37
CA ASP A 50 -2.35 -14.07 -2.62
C ASP A 50 -3.66 -14.89 -2.47
N ALA A 51 -3.71 -15.74 -1.45
CA ALA A 51 -4.82 -16.67 -1.20
C ALA A 51 -5.74 -16.23 -0.05
N ILE A 52 -5.47 -15.10 0.61
CA ILE A 52 -6.34 -14.55 1.65
C ILE A 52 -7.25 -13.46 1.09
N ASP A 53 -8.36 -13.23 1.77
CA ASP A 53 -9.26 -12.12 1.47
C ASP A 53 -8.69 -10.80 2.01
N HIS A 54 -8.44 -9.85 1.11
CA HIS A 54 -8.11 -8.46 1.41
C HIS A 54 -9.36 -7.60 1.46
N LEU A 55 -9.37 -6.58 2.31
CA LEU A 55 -10.53 -5.72 2.53
C LEU A 55 -10.43 -4.45 1.69
N PHE A 56 -11.52 -4.09 1.02
CA PHE A 56 -11.64 -2.85 0.26
C PHE A 56 -12.98 -2.18 0.55
N TRP A 57 -12.99 -0.85 0.42
CA TRP A 57 -14.21 -0.05 0.37
C TRP A 57 -14.35 0.54 -1.02
N ILE A 58 -15.48 0.28 -1.65
CA ILE A 58 -15.74 0.64 -3.05
C ILE A 58 -16.94 1.58 -3.14
N ASP A 59 -16.77 2.67 -3.90
CA ASP A 59 -17.86 3.54 -4.35
C ASP A 59 -18.20 3.29 -5.83
N ASP A 60 -19.06 4.11 -6.42
CA ASP A 60 -19.48 3.95 -7.82
C ASP A 60 -18.33 4.07 -8.84
N ASP A 61 -17.22 4.71 -8.45
CA ASP A 61 -16.03 4.96 -9.29
C ASP A 61 -14.86 4.00 -8.95
N GLY A 62 -15.03 3.06 -8.01
CA GLY A 62 -14.02 2.07 -7.63
C GLY A 62 -13.56 2.12 -6.17
N PRO A 63 -12.43 1.48 -5.82
CA PRO A 63 -11.94 1.43 -4.45
C PRO A 63 -11.45 2.79 -3.96
N VAL A 64 -11.88 3.17 -2.76
CA VAL A 64 -11.54 4.43 -2.08
C VAL A 64 -10.74 4.22 -0.79
N ALA A 65 -10.76 3.02 -0.24
CA ALA A 65 -9.90 2.61 0.85
C ALA A 65 -9.67 1.10 0.83
N GLY A 66 -8.66 0.61 1.53
CA GLY A 66 -8.40 -0.82 1.67
C GLY A 66 -7.34 -1.15 2.71
N VAL A 67 -7.25 -2.43 3.04
CA VAL A 67 -6.17 -3.01 3.85
C VAL A 67 -5.49 -4.07 2.99
N VAL A 68 -4.22 -3.84 2.70
CA VAL A 68 -3.39 -4.78 1.94
C VAL A 68 -2.43 -5.48 2.89
N LEU A 69 -2.49 -6.81 2.93
CA LEU A 69 -1.59 -7.64 3.73
C LEU A 69 -0.59 -8.36 2.83
N THR A 70 0.72 -8.21 3.04
CA THR A 70 1.73 -8.86 2.18
C THR A 70 2.62 -9.79 2.99
N ASP A 71 2.69 -11.06 2.62
CA ASP A 71 3.62 -12.00 3.27
C ASP A 71 5.04 -11.82 2.72
N TRP A 72 5.93 -11.20 3.50
CA TRP A 72 7.34 -11.02 3.15
C TRP A 72 8.23 -12.20 3.58
N GLY A 73 7.65 -13.29 4.08
CA GLY A 73 8.33 -14.47 4.57
C GLY A 73 8.93 -14.31 5.98
N ARG A 74 9.43 -13.12 6.33
CA ARG A 74 9.90 -12.79 7.69
C ARG A 74 8.79 -12.27 8.61
N ALA A 75 7.88 -11.49 8.04
CA ALA A 75 6.81 -10.76 8.70
C ALA A 75 5.75 -10.41 7.65
N TRP A 76 4.55 -10.10 8.11
CA TRP A 76 3.49 -9.59 7.25
C TRP A 76 3.55 -8.06 7.19
N GLY A 77 3.60 -7.50 5.99
CA GLY A 77 3.32 -6.09 5.79
C GLY A 77 1.82 -5.84 5.93
N CYS A 78 1.44 -4.76 6.59
CA CYS A 78 0.06 -4.27 6.64
C CYS A 78 -0.01 -2.82 6.19
N ASP A 79 -0.66 -2.59 5.06
CA ASP A 79 -0.77 -1.28 4.43
C ASP A 79 -2.24 -0.81 4.43
N PRO A 80 -2.66 -0.01 5.42
CA PRO A 80 -3.95 0.67 5.40
C PRO A 80 -3.88 1.86 4.42
N ILE A 81 -4.74 1.86 3.41
CA ILE A 81 -4.74 2.85 2.34
C ILE A 81 -6.09 3.58 2.32
N VAL A 82 -6.05 4.91 2.33
CA VAL A 82 -7.23 5.78 2.21
C VAL A 82 -6.96 6.85 1.16
N VAL A 83 -7.83 6.94 0.14
CA VAL A 83 -7.73 7.99 -0.90
C VAL A 83 -8.20 9.31 -0.30
N ARG A 84 -7.25 10.21 -0.03
CA ARG A 84 -7.52 11.54 0.52
C ARG A 84 -8.43 12.35 -0.40
N GLY A 85 -9.39 13.07 0.19
CA GLY A 85 -10.35 13.91 -0.55
C GLY A 85 -11.45 13.13 -1.30
N VAL A 86 -11.38 11.80 -1.32
CA VAL A 86 -12.34 10.94 -2.02
C VAL A 86 -13.05 10.00 -1.04
N SER A 87 -12.30 9.27 -0.22
CA SER A 87 -12.87 8.32 0.74
C SER A 87 -13.64 9.03 1.84
N THR A 88 -14.86 8.57 2.10
CA THR A 88 -15.62 8.93 3.31
C THR A 88 -15.32 7.99 4.48
N ILE A 89 -14.51 6.96 4.28
CA ILE A 89 -14.14 5.99 5.32
C ILE A 89 -12.89 6.51 6.03
N PRO A 90 -12.97 6.81 7.34
CA PRO A 90 -11.85 7.40 8.06
C PRO A 90 -10.78 6.34 8.36
N LEU A 91 -9.51 6.76 8.41
CA LEU A 91 -8.37 5.88 8.66
C LEU A 91 -8.52 5.01 9.93
N PRO A 92 -9.03 5.51 11.07
CA PRO A 92 -9.30 4.68 12.25
C PRO A 92 -10.24 3.50 11.98
N THR A 93 -11.23 3.65 11.09
CA THR A 93 -12.12 2.55 10.70
C THR A 93 -11.37 1.52 9.87
N VAL A 94 -10.58 1.97 8.89
CA VAL A 94 -9.74 1.07 8.06
C VAL A 94 -8.75 0.30 8.94
N TRP A 95 -8.10 0.99 9.87
CA TRP A 95 -7.17 0.37 10.81
C TRP A 95 -7.84 -0.63 11.76
N ALA A 96 -9.02 -0.33 12.29
CA ALA A 96 -9.75 -1.27 13.13
C ALA A 96 -10.03 -2.59 12.41
N ARG A 97 -10.39 -2.52 11.12
CA ARG A 97 -10.59 -3.71 10.29
C ARG A 97 -9.28 -4.42 9.95
N ALA A 98 -8.18 -3.69 9.83
CA ALA A 98 -6.86 -4.28 9.67
C ALA A 98 -6.48 -5.13 10.89
N VAL A 99 -6.69 -4.60 12.10
CA VAL A 99 -6.45 -5.36 13.35
C VAL A 99 -7.32 -6.60 13.42
N GLU A 100 -8.62 -6.51 13.08
CA GLU A 100 -9.48 -7.69 13.02
C GLU A 100 -8.98 -8.75 12.02
N ALA A 101 -8.46 -8.33 10.86
CA ALA A 101 -7.91 -9.25 9.86
C ALA A 101 -6.61 -9.91 10.34
N ILE A 102 -5.73 -9.13 10.99
CA ILE A 102 -4.49 -9.61 11.61
C ILE A 102 -4.80 -10.68 12.66
N ASP A 103 -5.76 -10.41 13.55
CA ASP A 103 -6.19 -11.32 14.61
C ASP A 103 -6.83 -12.59 14.03
N ALA A 104 -7.71 -12.45 13.03
CA ALA A 104 -8.39 -13.59 12.41
C ALA A 104 -7.45 -14.52 11.64
N LEU A 105 -6.33 -14.00 11.14
CA LEU A 105 -5.28 -14.76 10.47
C LEU A 105 -4.21 -15.29 11.43
N GLU A 106 -4.32 -14.97 12.72
CA GLU A 106 -3.35 -15.34 13.77
C GLU A 106 -1.91 -14.93 13.39
N LEU A 107 -1.73 -13.72 12.86
CA LEU A 107 -0.41 -13.25 12.41
C LEU A 107 0.48 -12.88 13.60
N GLU A 108 1.59 -13.59 13.75
CA GLU A 108 2.52 -13.39 14.88
C GLU A 108 3.42 -12.14 14.74
N ALA A 109 3.75 -11.75 13.51
CA ALA A 109 4.65 -10.64 13.22
C ALA A 109 4.09 -9.79 12.07
N VAL A 110 3.77 -8.54 12.39
CA VAL A 110 3.23 -7.55 11.44
C VAL A 110 4.11 -6.29 11.47
N GLU A 111 4.46 -5.80 10.29
CA GLU A 111 5.17 -4.55 10.05
C GLU A 111 4.26 -3.58 9.31
N VAL A 112 4.32 -2.30 9.68
CA VAL A 112 3.59 -1.22 9.00
C VAL A 112 4.60 -0.13 8.66
N LEU A 113 4.67 0.26 7.39
CA LEU A 113 5.42 1.44 6.98
C LEU A 113 4.52 2.67 7.11
N VAL A 114 5.01 3.65 7.87
CA VAL A 114 4.30 4.89 8.18
C VAL A 114 5.26 6.06 7.98
N ARG A 115 4.74 7.18 7.47
CA ARG A 115 5.52 8.41 7.34
C ARG A 115 5.71 9.06 8.71
N ASP A 116 6.86 9.69 8.90
CA ASP A 116 7.20 10.36 10.17
C ASP A 116 6.17 11.45 10.54
N GLU A 117 5.56 12.08 9.53
CA GLU A 117 4.54 13.12 9.69
C GLU A 117 3.09 12.61 9.79
N ASP A 118 2.84 11.31 9.62
CA ASP A 118 1.49 10.74 9.73
C ASP A 118 1.11 10.47 11.19
N VAL A 119 0.83 11.56 11.91
CA VAL A 119 0.54 11.54 13.35
C VAL A 119 -0.69 10.69 13.68
N GLU A 120 -1.66 10.60 12.76
CA GLU A 120 -2.87 9.81 12.96
C GLU A 120 -2.56 8.31 12.91
N LEU A 121 -1.87 7.84 11.85
CA LEU A 121 -1.48 6.43 11.77
C LEU A 121 -0.51 6.05 12.88
N LEU A 122 0.46 6.90 13.21
CA LEU A 122 1.37 6.68 14.34
C LEU A 122 0.63 6.50 15.67
N GLY A 123 -0.40 7.30 15.93
CA GLY A 123 -1.23 7.17 17.13
C GLY A 123 -2.02 5.87 17.16
N LEU A 124 -2.57 5.45 16.03
CA LEU A 124 -3.31 4.19 15.88
C LEU A 124 -2.40 2.97 16.10
N LEU A 125 -1.20 3.00 15.52
CA LEU A 125 -0.18 1.95 15.67
C LEU A 125 0.26 1.80 17.13
N ALA A 126 0.59 2.92 17.79
CA ALA A 126 0.94 2.92 19.20
C ALA A 126 -0.20 2.38 20.09
N GLY A 127 -1.45 2.77 19.77
CA GLY A 127 -2.63 2.26 20.46
C GLY A 127 -2.87 0.76 20.30
N ALA A 128 -2.41 0.17 19.19
CA ALA A 128 -2.45 -1.27 18.92
C ALA A 128 -1.20 -2.02 19.44
N GLY A 129 -0.26 -1.32 20.08
CA GLY A 129 0.94 -1.93 20.66
C GLY A 129 2.13 -2.09 19.70
N PHE A 130 2.05 -1.52 18.49
CA PHE A 130 3.20 -1.46 17.59
C PHE A 130 4.30 -0.57 18.18
N VAL A 131 5.55 -0.95 17.94
CA VAL A 131 6.75 -0.20 18.33
C VAL A 131 7.57 0.11 17.08
N ALA A 132 8.24 1.26 17.07
CA ALA A 132 9.10 1.63 15.95
C ALA A 132 10.30 0.68 15.85
N GLY A 133 10.52 0.14 14.64
CA GLY A 133 11.71 -0.65 14.32
C GLY A 133 12.95 0.21 14.06
N GLU A 134 14.10 -0.45 13.89
CA GLU A 134 15.36 0.23 13.52
C GLU A 134 15.44 0.51 12.01
N GLU A 135 14.73 -0.27 11.19
CA GLU A 135 14.73 -0.12 9.74
C GLU A 135 14.01 1.16 9.31
N ARG A 136 14.59 1.84 8.33
CA ARG A 136 14.03 3.05 7.72
C ARG A 136 13.86 2.85 6.23
N SER A 137 12.75 3.33 5.71
CA SER A 137 12.49 3.46 4.28
C SER A 137 12.19 4.92 3.96
N GLY A 138 12.39 5.32 2.71
CA GLY A 138 12.14 6.68 2.26
C GLY A 138 11.81 6.72 0.79
N ILE A 139 10.84 7.56 0.45
CA ILE A 139 10.50 7.91 -0.93
C ILE A 139 11.02 9.31 -1.14
N THR A 140 11.84 9.50 -2.17
CA THR A 140 12.42 10.79 -2.51
C THR A 140 11.99 11.19 -3.91
N TRP A 141 11.73 12.48 -4.06
CA TRP A 141 11.46 13.10 -5.35
C TRP A 141 12.70 13.82 -5.84
N MET A 142 12.85 13.87 -7.15
CA MET A 142 13.94 14.58 -7.83
C MET A 142 13.32 15.40 -8.94
N ASP A 143 13.66 16.68 -8.99
CA ASP A 143 13.28 17.51 -10.13
C ASP A 143 13.88 16.92 -11.40
N ALA A 144 13.11 16.92 -12.49
CA ALA A 144 13.56 16.31 -13.74
C ALA A 144 14.87 16.94 -14.26
N GLU A 145 15.12 18.20 -13.91
CA GLU A 145 16.33 18.96 -14.25
C GLU A 145 17.56 18.50 -13.45
N ASP A 146 17.37 17.92 -12.26
CA ASP A 146 18.43 17.37 -11.41
C ASP A 146 18.79 15.93 -11.77
N ARG A 147 18.06 15.32 -12.72
CA ARG A 147 18.33 13.95 -13.17
C ARG A 147 19.76 13.84 -13.72
N PRO A 148 20.57 12.88 -13.23
CA PRO A 148 21.93 12.70 -13.74
C PRO A 148 21.92 12.36 -15.23
N ASP A 149 22.94 12.82 -15.95
CA ASP A 149 23.13 12.52 -17.36
C ASP A 149 23.13 11.00 -17.61
N VAL A 150 22.53 10.59 -18.73
CA VAL A 150 22.49 9.19 -19.14
C VAL A 150 23.92 8.71 -19.37
N ALA A 151 24.30 7.62 -18.71
CA ALA A 151 25.61 7.01 -18.91
C ALA A 151 25.81 6.68 -20.41
N PRO A 152 26.99 6.95 -20.99
CA PRO A 152 27.24 6.65 -22.39
C PRO A 152 27.06 5.14 -22.64
N LEU A 153 26.52 4.81 -23.81
CA LEU A 153 26.38 3.40 -24.21
C LEU A 153 27.76 2.73 -24.25
N PRO A 154 27.89 1.49 -23.76
CA PRO A 154 29.09 0.70 -23.96
C PRO A 154 29.42 0.56 -25.46
N GLU A 155 30.71 0.38 -25.78
CA GLU A 155 31.16 0.17 -27.15
C GLU A 155 30.40 -0.99 -27.81
N GLY A 156 29.93 -0.78 -29.05
CA GLY A 156 29.16 -1.77 -29.81
C GLY A 156 27.64 -1.74 -29.58
N PHE A 157 27.14 -0.92 -28.65
CA PHE A 157 25.70 -0.71 -28.46
C PHE A 157 25.23 0.59 -29.14
N VAL A 158 24.04 0.54 -29.73
CA VAL A 158 23.37 1.69 -30.34
C VAL A 158 21.94 1.80 -29.81
N LEU A 159 21.49 3.03 -29.54
CA LEU A 159 20.07 3.32 -29.35
C LEU A 159 19.40 3.31 -30.74
N VAL A 160 18.29 2.59 -30.85
CA VAL A 160 17.44 2.50 -32.04
C VAL A 160 16.08 3.10 -31.78
#